data_AF-A0A6A6A0K2-F1
#
_entry.id   AF-A0A6A6A0K2-F1
#
_cell.length_a   1.000
_cell.length_b   1.000
_cell.length_c   1.000
_cell.angle_alpha   90.00
_cell.angle_beta   90.00
_cell.angle_gamma   90.00
#
_symmetry.space_group_name_H-M   'P 1'
#
loop_
_entity.id
_entity.type
_entity.pdbx_description
1 polymer ?
#
loop_
_entity_poly.entity_id
_entity_poly.type
_entity_poly.pdbx_seq_one_letter_code
_entity_poly.pdbx_strand_id
1 'polypeptide(L)'
;MMGKIYARALNVKIWLGKEDKEPPDFTASLGLGTLNSVHIGASLGLGTMNSVHIGAYGRIPISLSFIAQALRNASGPKNRLAAIRPMEDSAHRNVAYGFPPPNAPEWDVVRDFFTNSWFERVWVVQEAVLASEATALIGDWEIEWAAIGQAAVWFQAKGYAMPAVLATNPVDKVYATFGMAEELAYMEENGFHELVEPNYTSKSVLDVYRDIARFLVIEHGNLAVLSHVGMSVLSDWPSWAPDWRHDKASNALSTKWSAGAYNTGGDQSLAIGISNDVNTLSLQGIETDTIAAYGDRLASYGFGYVTYQEEIDFVKMAWALFMQRPLDTSASDTDDGVANTFIHTLTAGLSNTNKLASEDPTYQADALYWFAQHAPHMLPGISFSQRLKWSIKQRPDPGRFHEAFVRACVDRRFFVTRDGSMGIGPDAMKQGDVIVVLFGGRVPYLLRALDTGYRFLGECYVPGLMDGEAVRTWKDEGSKRVFFELV
;
A
#
# COMPACT_ATOMS: atom_id res chain seq x y z
N MET A 1 -6.94 15.23 -28.01
CA MET A 1 -8.00 14.96 -27.01
C MET A 1 -7.95 16.01 -25.90
N MET A 2 -8.85 15.96 -24.90
CA MET A 2 -8.89 16.87 -23.73
C MET A 2 -7.52 17.03 -23.04
N GLY A 3 -6.67 15.99 -22.99
CA GLY A 3 -5.29 16.08 -22.48
C GLY A 3 -4.43 17.15 -23.16
N LYS A 4 -4.53 17.35 -24.48
CA LYS A 4 -3.82 18.44 -25.20
C LYS A 4 -4.40 19.83 -24.93
N ILE A 5 -5.67 19.90 -24.52
CA ILE A 5 -6.33 21.16 -24.12
C ILE A 5 -5.84 21.56 -22.72
N TYR A 6 -5.78 20.60 -21.78
CA TYR A 6 -5.28 20.85 -20.42
C TYR A 6 -3.76 21.02 -20.33
N ALA A 7 -2.97 20.30 -21.12
CA ALA A 7 -1.51 20.45 -21.15
C ALA A 7 -1.04 21.82 -21.68
N ARG A 8 -1.92 22.59 -22.32
CA ARG A 8 -1.67 23.98 -22.75
C ARG A 8 -2.23 25.01 -21.76
N ALA A 9 -2.97 24.59 -20.74
CA ALA A 9 -3.50 25.47 -19.73
C ALA A 9 -2.36 25.89 -18.78
N LEU A 10 -1.97 27.16 -18.88
CA LEU A 10 -0.90 27.73 -18.05
C LEU A 10 -1.34 27.87 -16.59
N ASN A 11 -2.61 28.23 -16.36
CA ASN A 11 -3.17 28.43 -15.02
C ASN A 11 -4.60 27.86 -14.99
N VAL A 12 -4.84 26.88 -14.12
CA VAL A 12 -6.14 26.25 -13.92
C VAL A 12 -6.71 26.67 -12.58
N LYS A 13 -7.86 27.35 -12.60
CA LYS A 13 -8.61 27.73 -11.40
C LYS A 13 -9.71 26.71 -11.13
N ILE A 14 -9.53 25.94 -10.06
CA ILE A 14 -10.43 24.87 -9.62
C ILE A 14 -11.43 25.48 -8.65
N TRP A 15 -12.72 25.47 -8.96
CA TRP A 15 -13.73 25.96 -8.03
C TRP A 15 -14.33 24.80 -7.22
N LEU A 16 -14.02 24.75 -5.92
CA LEU A 16 -14.48 23.70 -4.99
C LEU A 16 -15.82 24.02 -4.32
N GLY A 17 -16.40 25.20 -4.56
CA GLY A 17 -17.70 25.58 -4.01
C GLY A 17 -17.71 26.95 -3.36
N LYS A 18 -18.90 27.30 -2.83
CA LYS A 18 -19.07 28.47 -1.97
C LYS A 18 -18.51 28.16 -0.58
N GLU A 19 -18.00 29.19 0.10
CA GLU A 19 -17.61 29.07 1.51
C GLU A 19 -18.88 28.98 2.38
N ASP A 20 -18.96 27.93 3.20
CA ASP A 20 -19.87 27.89 4.33
C ASP A 20 -19.32 28.83 5.42
N LYS A 21 -19.86 30.06 5.45
CA LYS A 21 -19.50 31.10 6.44
C LYS A 21 -20.11 30.86 7.82
N GLU A 22 -20.95 29.84 7.96
CA GLU A 22 -21.50 29.44 9.26
C GLU A 22 -20.40 28.77 10.09
N PRO A 23 -20.10 29.26 11.31
CA PRO A 23 -19.16 28.61 12.18
C PRO A 23 -19.69 27.20 12.48
N PRO A 24 -18.84 26.16 12.44
CA PRO A 24 -19.29 24.80 12.74
C PRO A 24 -19.91 24.77 14.15
N ASP A 25 -21.12 24.22 14.28
CA ASP A 25 -21.78 24.10 15.58
C ASP A 25 -21.11 23.02 16.43
N PHE A 26 -20.07 23.41 17.14
CA PHE A 26 -19.32 22.56 18.06
C PHE A 26 -20.06 22.35 19.40
N THR A 27 -21.22 22.99 19.61
CA THR A 27 -21.94 22.93 20.89
C THR A 27 -22.64 21.59 21.11
N ALA A 28 -22.93 20.83 20.05
CA ALA A 28 -23.54 19.52 20.14
C ALA A 28 -22.55 18.37 20.46
N SER A 29 -21.26 18.49 20.09
CA SER A 29 -20.28 17.39 20.20
C SER A 29 -19.51 17.35 21.53
N LEU A 30 -19.48 18.46 22.28
CA LEU A 30 -18.75 18.56 23.55
C LEU A 30 -19.56 18.19 24.80
N GLY A 31 -20.86 17.87 24.67
CA GLY A 31 -21.71 17.53 25.82
C GLY A 31 -21.76 18.60 26.91
N LEU A 32 -21.35 19.84 26.61
CA LEU A 32 -21.32 20.96 27.55
C LEU A 32 -22.62 21.74 27.44
N GLY A 33 -23.71 21.11 27.87
CA GLY A 33 -24.84 21.85 28.39
C GLY A 33 -24.36 22.68 29.57
N THR A 34 -24.39 24.00 29.42
CA THR A 34 -24.22 24.99 30.49
C THR A 34 -22.95 24.89 31.34
N LEU A 35 -21.82 25.41 30.84
CA LEU A 35 -20.83 26.02 31.72
C LEU A 35 -20.51 27.43 31.23
N ASN A 36 -21.28 28.38 31.75
CA ASN A 36 -20.88 29.77 31.83
C ASN A 36 -19.46 29.84 32.41
N SER A 37 -18.56 30.52 31.70
CA SER A 37 -17.40 31.24 32.23
C SER A 37 -16.72 30.59 33.44
N VAL A 38 -15.78 29.68 33.20
CA VAL A 38 -14.82 29.28 34.23
C VAL A 38 -13.88 30.46 34.50
N HIS A 39 -14.17 31.18 35.58
CA HIS A 39 -13.32 32.22 36.17
C HIS A 39 -12.01 31.60 36.68
N ILE A 40 -10.96 31.63 35.86
CA ILE A 40 -9.57 31.48 36.33
C ILE A 40 -8.81 32.70 35.84
N GLY A 41 -8.97 33.83 36.54
CA GLY A 41 -8.31 35.09 36.17
C GLY A 41 -8.39 36.22 37.19
N ALA A 42 -8.95 35.99 38.38
CA ALA A 42 -9.18 37.06 39.35
C ALA A 42 -8.05 37.28 40.38
N SER A 43 -6.90 36.57 40.29
CA SER A 43 -5.80 36.76 41.27
C SER A 43 -4.51 37.38 40.73
N LEU A 44 -4.42 37.70 39.43
CA LEU A 44 -3.15 38.17 38.84
C LEU A 44 -3.24 39.35 37.85
N GLY A 45 -4.40 40.02 37.71
CA GLY A 45 -4.49 41.29 36.97
C GLY A 45 -4.08 41.25 35.49
N LEU A 46 -4.00 40.05 34.89
CA LEU A 46 -3.79 39.87 33.45
C LEU A 46 -5.17 39.76 32.79
N GLY A 47 -5.43 40.66 31.85
CA GLY A 47 -6.69 40.72 31.11
C GLY A 47 -7.07 39.38 30.47
N THR A 48 -8.38 39.17 30.29
CA THR A 48 -8.98 38.00 29.64
C THR A 48 -8.38 37.78 28.25
N MET A 49 -7.45 36.83 28.11
CA MET A 49 -7.12 36.27 26.81
C MET A 49 -8.16 35.20 26.48
N ASN A 50 -9.15 35.58 25.68
CA ASN A 50 -9.99 34.60 25.00
C ASN A 50 -9.07 33.76 24.10
N SER A 51 -9.02 32.44 24.31
CA SER A 51 -8.40 31.53 23.35
C SER A 51 -9.14 31.66 22.02
N VAL A 52 -8.51 32.28 21.03
CA VAL A 52 -9.07 32.43 19.68
C VAL A 52 -9.09 31.04 19.04
N HIS A 53 -10.22 30.35 19.10
CA HIS A 53 -10.41 29.09 18.38
C HIS A 53 -10.48 29.39 16.88
N ILE A 54 -9.65 28.73 16.07
CA ILE A 54 -9.60 28.93 14.61
C ILE A 54 -10.97 28.69 13.94
N GLY A 55 -11.83 27.88 14.58
CA GLY A 55 -13.20 27.63 14.13
C GLY A 55 -14.16 28.82 14.20
N ALA A 56 -13.78 29.94 14.84
CA ALA A 56 -14.53 31.20 14.78
C ALA A 56 -14.49 31.86 13.39
N TYR A 57 -13.56 31.43 12.51
CA TYR A 57 -13.39 31.96 11.16
C TYR A 57 -14.02 31.07 10.08
N GLY A 58 -14.79 30.05 10.46
CA GLY A 58 -15.47 29.13 9.53
C GLY A 58 -14.71 27.83 9.25
N ARG A 59 -15.29 27.00 8.38
CA ARG A 59 -14.79 25.65 8.06
C ARG A 59 -13.47 25.66 7.28
N ILE A 60 -13.28 26.62 6.38
CA ILE A 60 -12.12 26.65 5.46
C ILE A 60 -10.80 26.94 6.17
N PRO A 61 -10.70 27.91 7.09
CA PRO A 61 -9.48 28.13 7.88
C PRO A 61 -9.02 26.89 8.67
N ILE A 62 -9.96 26.07 9.15
CA ILE A 62 -9.65 24.79 9.80
C ILE A 62 -8.96 23.88 8.78
N SER A 63 -9.59 23.60 7.63
CA SER A 63 -9.00 22.72 6.61
C SER A 63 -7.64 23.21 6.10
N LEU A 64 -7.48 24.51 5.85
CA LEU A 64 -6.22 25.09 5.42
C LEU A 64 -5.13 24.98 6.49
N SER A 65 -5.47 25.14 7.77
CA SER A 65 -4.51 24.96 8.86
C SER A 65 -4.02 23.51 8.97
N PHE A 66 -4.90 22.54 8.73
CA PHE A 66 -4.55 21.12 8.71
C PHE A 66 -3.64 20.77 7.52
N ILE A 67 -3.95 21.29 6.34
CA ILE A 67 -3.10 21.13 5.14
C ILE A 67 -1.72 21.75 5.40
N ALA A 68 -1.65 22.98 5.89
CA ALA A 68 -0.38 23.64 6.20
C ALA A 68 0.45 22.86 7.24
N GLN A 69 -0.20 22.33 8.28
CA GLN A 69 0.46 21.54 9.31
C GLN A 69 0.97 20.19 8.75
N ALA A 70 0.21 19.52 7.88
CA ALA A 70 0.66 18.32 7.18
C ALA A 70 1.88 18.57 6.30
N LEU A 71 1.87 19.66 5.51
CA LEU A 71 3.02 20.04 4.67
C LEU A 71 4.26 20.35 5.51
N ARG A 72 4.09 21.07 6.62
CA ARG A 72 5.18 21.33 7.57
C ARG A 72 5.77 20.04 8.12
N ASN A 73 4.93 19.06 8.42
CA ASN A 73 5.38 17.74 8.89
C ASN A 73 6.02 16.89 7.78
N ALA A 74 5.66 17.12 6.51
CA ALA A 74 6.26 16.46 5.35
C ALA A 74 7.66 17.02 5.04
N SER A 75 7.85 18.34 5.16
CA SER A 75 9.12 19.02 4.85
C SER A 75 10.08 19.14 6.05
N GLY A 76 9.59 18.94 7.28
CA GLY A 76 10.36 19.09 8.51
C GLY A 76 11.28 17.91 8.84
N PRO A 77 12.26 18.08 9.76
CA PRO A 77 13.10 16.99 10.23
C PRO A 77 12.25 15.87 10.87
N LYS A 78 12.64 14.60 10.69
CA LYS A 78 11.92 13.43 11.24
C LYS A 78 11.54 13.68 12.70
N ASN A 79 10.25 13.67 12.98
CA ASN A 79 9.72 14.11 14.25
C ASN A 79 9.99 13.05 15.34
N ARG A 80 11.11 13.20 16.05
CA ARG A 80 11.61 12.23 17.05
C ARG A 80 10.60 11.95 18.18
N LEU A 81 9.69 12.87 18.47
CA LEU A 81 8.64 12.69 19.49
C LEU A 81 7.55 11.68 19.08
N ALA A 82 7.28 11.55 17.78
CA ALA A 82 6.38 10.52 17.25
C ALA A 82 7.01 9.11 17.33
N ALA A 83 8.34 9.01 17.43
CA ALA A 83 9.08 7.75 17.52
C ALA A 83 9.27 7.22 18.96
N ILE A 84 8.86 7.98 19.98
CA ILE A 84 9.15 7.68 21.40
C ILE A 84 8.03 6.85 22.07
N ARG A 85 6.84 6.74 21.45
CA ARG A 85 5.69 5.96 21.95
C ARG A 85 4.94 5.26 20.80
N PRO A 86 4.20 4.17 21.06
CA PRO A 86 3.49 3.44 20.01
C PRO A 86 2.52 4.34 19.23
N MET A 87 2.47 4.12 17.92
CA MET A 87 1.70 4.92 16.94
C MET A 87 0.17 4.78 17.08
N GLU A 88 -0.26 3.91 17.99
CA GLU A 88 -1.66 3.56 18.33
C GLU A 88 -2.36 4.59 19.23
N ASP A 89 -1.60 5.39 19.99
CA ASP A 89 -2.17 6.49 20.75
C ASP A 89 -2.42 7.67 19.80
N SER A 90 -3.60 7.67 19.17
CA SER A 90 -4.04 8.73 18.25
C SER A 90 -4.00 10.12 18.90
N ALA A 91 -4.16 10.22 20.23
CA ALA A 91 -3.99 11.48 20.95
C ALA A 91 -2.51 11.89 21.00
N HIS A 92 -1.59 10.97 21.31
CA HIS A 92 -0.15 11.22 21.26
C HIS A 92 0.34 11.55 19.84
N ARG A 93 -0.16 10.84 18.82
CA ARG A 93 0.18 11.08 17.41
C ARG A 93 -0.25 12.47 16.97
N ASN A 94 -1.48 12.85 17.28
CA ASN A 94 -1.99 14.17 16.95
C ASN A 94 -1.16 15.25 17.66
N VAL A 95 -0.89 15.10 18.95
CA VAL A 95 -0.03 16.02 19.70
C VAL A 95 1.38 16.10 19.09
N ALA A 96 2.01 14.98 18.74
CA ALA A 96 3.35 14.93 18.17
C ALA A 96 3.43 15.66 16.81
N TYR A 97 2.37 15.56 16.01
CA TYR A 97 2.27 16.21 14.69
C TYR A 97 1.61 17.59 14.72
N GLY A 98 1.21 18.09 15.89
CA GLY A 98 0.59 19.41 16.07
C GLY A 98 -0.88 19.47 15.63
N PHE A 99 -1.59 18.35 15.64
CA PHE A 99 -3.03 18.25 15.38
C PHE A 99 -3.85 18.19 16.67
N PRO A 100 -5.14 18.57 16.63
CA PRO A 100 -6.04 18.48 17.78
C PRO A 100 -6.36 17.01 18.13
N PRO A 101 -6.89 16.75 19.34
CA PRO A 101 -7.26 15.40 19.78
C PRO A 101 -8.14 14.64 18.76
N PRO A 102 -8.11 13.30 18.75
CA PRO A 102 -8.84 12.48 17.77
C PRO A 102 -10.36 12.68 17.80
N ASN A 103 -10.91 13.04 18.96
CA ASN A 103 -12.32 13.34 19.18
C ASN A 103 -12.67 14.81 18.92
N ALA A 104 -11.72 15.61 18.44
CA ALA A 104 -11.94 17.02 18.18
C ALA A 104 -12.79 17.18 16.90
N PRO A 105 -13.85 18.00 16.93
CA PRO A 105 -14.80 18.13 15.83
C PRO A 105 -14.20 18.79 14.58
N GLU A 106 -13.02 19.41 14.67
CA GLU A 106 -12.25 19.90 13.53
C GLU A 106 -11.91 18.78 12.53
N TRP A 107 -11.79 17.53 12.98
CA TRP A 107 -11.55 16.39 12.10
C TRP A 107 -12.72 16.09 11.16
N ASP A 108 -13.95 16.41 11.56
CA ASP A 108 -15.12 16.24 10.69
C ASP A 108 -15.12 17.30 9.58
N VAL A 109 -14.68 18.54 9.89
CA VAL A 109 -14.53 19.61 8.90
C VAL A 109 -13.49 19.26 7.82
N VAL A 110 -12.38 18.65 8.22
CA VAL A 110 -11.33 18.20 7.30
C VAL A 110 -11.83 17.03 6.44
N ARG A 111 -12.60 16.10 7.03
CA ARG A 111 -13.20 14.98 6.29
C ARG A 111 -14.20 15.49 5.26
N ASP A 112 -15.08 16.40 5.66
CA ASP A 112 -16.06 17.05 4.79
C ASP A 112 -15.37 17.71 3.58
N PHE A 113 -14.23 18.39 3.83
CA PHE A 113 -13.42 18.97 2.77
C PHE A 113 -12.96 17.91 1.76
N PHE A 114 -12.34 16.82 2.21
CA PHE A 114 -11.86 15.75 1.31
C PHE A 114 -12.97 14.86 0.73
N THR A 115 -14.22 14.96 1.21
CA THR A 115 -15.42 14.33 0.61
C THR A 115 -16.12 15.21 -0.42
N ASN A 116 -15.59 16.38 -0.76
CA ASN A 116 -16.26 17.27 -1.72
C ASN A 116 -16.51 16.55 -3.06
N SER A 117 -17.74 16.66 -3.59
CA SER A 117 -18.17 16.00 -4.84
C SER A 117 -17.36 16.39 -6.07
N TRP A 118 -16.61 17.49 -6.01
CA TRP A 118 -15.64 17.83 -7.03
C TRP A 118 -14.48 16.81 -7.08
N PHE A 119 -14.00 16.30 -5.94
CA PHE A 119 -12.95 15.28 -5.87
C PHE A 119 -13.40 13.89 -6.38
N GLU A 120 -14.70 13.64 -6.47
CA GLU A 120 -15.27 12.39 -7.01
C GLU A 120 -15.17 12.31 -8.55
N ARG A 121 -14.92 13.43 -9.21
CA ARG A 121 -14.86 13.52 -10.67
C ARG A 121 -13.48 13.08 -11.15
N VAL A 122 -13.37 11.88 -11.72
CA VAL A 122 -12.05 11.34 -12.13
C VAL A 122 -11.36 12.22 -13.18
N TRP A 123 -12.13 12.88 -14.05
CA TRP A 123 -11.61 13.79 -15.09
C TRP A 123 -10.79 14.96 -14.54
N VAL A 124 -11.02 15.38 -13.29
CA VAL A 124 -10.25 16.40 -12.58
C VAL A 124 -8.76 16.09 -12.55
N VAL A 125 -8.38 14.81 -12.50
CA VAL A 125 -6.97 14.42 -12.46
C VAL A 125 -6.24 14.96 -13.69
N GLN A 126 -6.86 14.90 -14.88
CA GLN A 126 -6.29 15.51 -16.08
C GLN A 126 -6.24 17.03 -15.98
N GLU A 127 -7.29 17.67 -15.45
CA GLU A 127 -7.38 19.14 -15.37
C GLU A 127 -6.36 19.73 -14.39
N ALA A 128 -6.13 19.05 -13.27
CA ALA A 128 -5.36 19.55 -12.16
C ALA A 128 -3.90 19.06 -12.17
N VAL A 129 -3.63 17.86 -12.72
CA VAL A 129 -2.26 17.30 -12.79
C VAL A 129 -1.53 17.71 -14.07
N LEU A 130 -2.24 17.92 -15.20
CA LEU A 130 -1.58 18.34 -16.46
C LEU A 130 -1.37 19.85 -16.55
N ALA A 131 -1.95 20.64 -15.64
CA ALA A 131 -1.76 22.08 -15.60
C ALA A 131 -0.34 22.46 -15.15
N SER A 132 0.25 23.50 -15.74
CA SER A 132 1.54 24.03 -15.27
C SER A 132 1.43 24.71 -13.89
N GLU A 133 0.28 25.33 -13.62
CA GLU A 133 -0.07 25.93 -12.34
C GLU A 133 -1.57 25.66 -12.08
N ALA A 134 -1.90 25.09 -10.92
CA ALA A 134 -3.29 24.82 -10.55
C ALA A 134 -3.58 25.38 -9.15
N THR A 135 -4.66 26.16 -9.05
CA THR A 135 -5.09 26.83 -7.82
C THR A 135 -6.54 26.47 -7.53
N ALA A 136 -6.80 25.91 -6.36
CA ALA A 136 -8.14 25.67 -5.85
C ALA A 136 -8.70 26.91 -5.16
N LEU A 137 -9.94 27.22 -5.51
CA LEU A 137 -10.75 28.33 -5.03
C LEU A 137 -11.88 27.77 -4.18
N ILE A 138 -11.98 28.23 -2.94
CA ILE A 138 -13.07 27.86 -2.02
C ILE A 138 -13.63 29.13 -1.42
N GLY A 139 -14.77 29.61 -1.92
CA GLY A 139 -15.25 30.95 -1.62
C GLY A 139 -14.21 32.03 -1.94
N ASP A 140 -13.77 32.76 -0.91
CA ASP A 140 -12.80 33.86 -1.01
C ASP A 140 -11.32 33.39 -0.83
N TRP A 141 -11.09 32.08 -0.63
CA TRP A 141 -9.77 31.51 -0.37
C TRP A 141 -9.16 30.88 -1.62
N GLU A 142 -7.84 31.05 -1.79
CA GLU A 142 -7.06 30.41 -2.84
C GLU A 142 -5.96 29.53 -2.21
N ILE A 143 -5.78 28.32 -2.72
CA ILE A 143 -4.70 27.39 -2.31
C ILE A 143 -4.14 26.65 -3.52
N GLU A 144 -2.82 26.46 -3.55
CA GLU A 144 -2.16 25.68 -4.59
C GLU A 144 -2.64 24.21 -4.58
N TRP A 145 -2.98 23.67 -5.74
CA TRP A 145 -3.46 22.30 -5.88
C TRP A 145 -2.45 21.27 -5.36
N ALA A 146 -1.16 21.49 -5.63
CA ALA A 146 -0.09 20.64 -5.16
C ALA A 146 -0.02 20.55 -3.62
N ALA A 147 -0.39 21.62 -2.91
CA ALA A 147 -0.45 21.65 -1.46
C ALA A 147 -1.54 20.73 -0.91
N ILE A 148 -2.72 20.71 -1.53
CA ILE A 148 -3.82 19.79 -1.18
C ILE A 148 -3.38 18.34 -1.41
N GLY A 149 -2.80 18.04 -2.57
CA GLY A 149 -2.37 16.69 -2.93
C GLY A 149 -1.26 16.15 -2.02
N GLN A 150 -0.23 16.95 -1.74
CA GLN A 150 0.86 16.56 -0.83
C GLN A 150 0.36 16.33 0.60
N ALA A 151 -0.57 17.16 1.08
CA ALA A 151 -1.18 16.95 2.39
C ALA A 151 -2.02 15.66 2.43
N ALA A 152 -2.82 15.38 1.39
CA ALA A 152 -3.60 14.14 1.29
C ALA A 152 -2.71 12.89 1.32
N VAL A 153 -1.61 12.88 0.55
CA VAL A 153 -0.61 11.80 0.57
C VAL A 153 0.02 11.64 1.95
N TRP A 154 0.36 12.75 2.61
CA TRP A 154 0.91 12.72 3.97
C TRP A 154 -0.08 12.15 4.98
N PHE A 155 -1.36 12.56 4.91
CA PHE A 155 -2.42 12.03 5.77
C PHE A 155 -2.60 10.53 5.57
N GLN A 156 -2.66 10.06 4.31
CA GLN A 156 -2.76 8.65 3.99
C GLN A 156 -1.55 7.84 4.49
N ALA A 157 -0.33 8.33 4.25
CA ALA A 157 0.91 7.69 4.69
C ALA A 157 1.07 7.63 6.22
N LYS A 158 0.32 8.45 6.96
CA LYS A 158 0.30 8.47 8.44
C LYS A 158 -0.97 7.86 9.04
N GLY A 159 -1.77 7.16 8.22
CA GLY A 159 -2.93 6.41 8.68
C GLY A 159 -4.13 7.28 9.07
N TYR A 160 -4.21 8.51 8.56
CA TYR A 160 -5.44 9.30 8.64
C TYR A 160 -6.37 8.86 7.50
N ALA A 161 -7.56 8.38 7.85
CA ALA A 161 -8.52 7.90 6.86
C ALA A 161 -9.04 9.08 5.99
N MET A 162 -8.76 9.02 4.70
CA MET A 162 -9.37 9.87 3.69
C MET A 162 -10.43 9.06 2.92
N PRO A 163 -11.51 9.69 2.44
CA PRO A 163 -12.53 9.00 1.65
C PRO A 163 -11.93 8.38 0.39
N ALA A 164 -12.34 7.17 0.05
CA ALA A 164 -12.03 6.58 -1.25
C ALA A 164 -12.73 7.39 -2.35
N VAL A 165 -11.99 7.81 -3.38
CA VAL A 165 -12.53 8.53 -4.53
C VAL A 165 -13.57 7.62 -5.23
N LEU A 166 -14.85 7.96 -5.11
CA LEU A 166 -15.94 7.24 -5.76
C LEU A 166 -16.14 7.85 -7.15
N ALA A 167 -15.60 7.19 -8.18
CA ALA A 167 -15.92 7.50 -9.57
C ALA A 167 -17.41 7.21 -9.82
N THR A 168 -18.18 8.19 -10.31
CA THR A 168 -19.60 8.02 -10.66
C THR A 168 -19.81 6.97 -11.73
N ASN A 169 -18.86 6.83 -12.68
CA ASN A 169 -18.78 5.72 -13.61
C ASN A 169 -17.47 4.93 -13.37
N PRO A 170 -17.51 3.63 -13.07
CA PRO A 170 -16.32 2.81 -12.86
C PRO A 170 -15.25 2.92 -13.95
N VAL A 171 -15.65 3.00 -15.23
CA VAL A 171 -14.66 3.02 -16.33
C VAL A 171 -13.84 4.31 -16.37
N ASP A 172 -14.33 5.39 -15.75
CA ASP A 172 -13.61 6.66 -15.67
C ASP A 172 -12.33 6.53 -14.85
N LYS A 173 -12.23 5.55 -13.94
CA LYS A 173 -10.99 5.24 -13.20
C LYS A 173 -9.81 4.96 -14.13
N VAL A 174 -10.07 4.58 -15.37
CA VAL A 174 -9.03 4.35 -16.38
C VAL A 174 -9.04 5.41 -17.47
N TYR A 175 -10.19 5.72 -18.06
CA TYR A 175 -10.22 6.68 -19.17
C TYR A 175 -9.74 8.08 -18.76
N ALA A 176 -9.91 8.46 -17.49
CA ALA A 176 -9.35 9.69 -16.97
C ALA A 176 -7.82 9.66 -16.82
N THR A 177 -7.14 8.51 -16.82
CA THR A 177 -5.67 8.47 -16.79
C THR A 177 -5.05 8.57 -18.18
N PHE A 178 -5.83 8.47 -19.25
CA PHE A 178 -5.30 8.40 -20.63
C PHE A 178 -4.48 9.62 -21.04
N GLY A 179 -4.89 10.82 -20.62
CA GLY A 179 -4.13 12.04 -20.90
C GLY A 179 -2.79 12.13 -20.16
N MET A 180 -2.53 11.24 -19.20
CA MET A 180 -1.28 11.16 -18.43
C MET A 180 -0.42 9.94 -18.81
N ALA A 181 -1.01 8.98 -19.53
CA ALA A 181 -0.35 7.76 -19.96
C ALA A 181 0.57 8.07 -21.14
N GLU A 182 1.89 7.95 -20.92
CA GLU A 182 2.91 8.22 -21.95
C GLU A 182 2.72 7.29 -23.16
N GLU A 183 2.35 6.04 -22.90
CA GLU A 183 2.07 5.02 -23.90
C GLU A 183 0.90 5.37 -24.83
N LEU A 184 -0.05 6.19 -24.37
CA LEU A 184 -1.19 6.62 -25.18
C LEU A 184 -0.94 7.93 -25.93
N ALA A 185 0.09 8.69 -25.55
CA ALA A 185 0.42 9.97 -26.16
C ALA A 185 0.73 9.84 -27.66
N TYR A 186 1.41 8.75 -28.06
CA TYR A 186 1.71 8.45 -29.46
C TYR A 186 0.49 7.89 -30.22
N MET A 187 -0.43 7.21 -29.52
CA MET A 187 -1.62 6.59 -30.10
C MET A 187 -2.74 7.60 -30.37
N GLU A 188 -2.80 8.71 -29.62
CA GLU A 188 -3.74 9.80 -29.90
C GLU A 188 -3.58 10.40 -31.30
N GLU A 189 -2.39 10.32 -31.89
CA GLU A 189 -2.09 10.88 -33.22
C GLU A 189 -2.27 9.87 -34.35
N ASN A 190 -2.14 8.57 -34.06
CA ASN A 190 -2.15 7.49 -35.06
C ASN A 190 -3.38 6.57 -34.98
N GLY A 191 -4.29 6.82 -34.02
CA GLY A 191 -5.42 5.96 -33.70
C GLY A 191 -5.11 5.06 -32.50
N PHE A 192 -6.12 4.88 -31.63
CA PHE A 192 -6.00 3.99 -30.48
C PHE A 192 -5.92 2.53 -30.92
N HIS A 193 -5.17 1.73 -30.16
CA HIS A 193 -5.28 0.29 -30.24
C HIS A 193 -6.69 -0.14 -29.78
N GLU A 194 -7.28 -1.14 -30.44
CA GLU A 194 -8.68 -1.62 -30.21
C GLU A 194 -8.98 -1.94 -28.73
N LEU A 195 -7.97 -2.40 -27.99
CA LEU A 195 -8.07 -2.72 -26.57
C LEU A 195 -8.27 -1.49 -25.67
N VAL A 196 -7.74 -0.34 -26.05
CA VAL A 196 -7.76 0.90 -25.24
C VAL A 196 -8.67 1.97 -25.81
N GLU A 197 -9.35 1.73 -26.93
CA GLU A 197 -10.28 2.73 -27.46
C GLU A 197 -11.42 3.01 -26.45
N PRO A 198 -11.67 4.30 -26.08
CA PRO A 198 -12.73 4.65 -25.17
C PRO A 198 -14.11 4.22 -25.67
N ASN A 199 -14.79 3.36 -24.91
CA ASN A 199 -16.09 2.83 -25.29
C ASN A 199 -17.03 2.74 -24.08
N TYR A 200 -18.02 3.63 -24.07
CA TYR A 200 -19.03 3.72 -23.00
C TYR A 200 -20.35 3.02 -23.34
N THR A 201 -20.50 2.48 -24.55
CA THR A 201 -21.79 2.06 -25.10
C THR A 201 -21.90 0.56 -25.31
N SER A 202 -20.82 -0.11 -25.74
CA SER A 202 -20.84 -1.53 -26.09
C SER A 202 -19.96 -2.42 -25.23
N LYS A 203 -18.98 -1.88 -24.49
CA LYS A 203 -18.13 -2.65 -23.57
C LYS A 203 -18.69 -2.63 -22.15
N SER A 204 -18.68 -3.78 -21.48
CA SER A 204 -18.95 -3.84 -20.04
C SER A 204 -17.73 -3.33 -19.25
N VAL A 205 -17.91 -3.03 -17.95
CA VAL A 205 -16.78 -2.62 -17.08
C VAL A 205 -15.67 -3.69 -17.06
N LEU A 206 -16.06 -4.98 -17.06
CA LEU A 206 -15.13 -6.10 -17.16
C LEU A 206 -14.32 -6.02 -18.46
N ASP A 207 -14.99 -5.85 -19.60
CA ASP A 207 -14.31 -5.81 -20.89
C ASP A 207 -13.30 -4.68 -20.94
N VAL A 208 -13.68 -3.49 -20.46
CA VAL A 208 -12.78 -2.33 -20.40
C VAL A 208 -11.56 -2.65 -19.52
N TYR A 209 -11.77 -3.12 -18.29
CA TYR A 209 -10.65 -3.35 -17.37
C TYR A 209 -9.73 -4.48 -17.81
N ARG A 210 -10.31 -5.57 -18.32
CA ARG A 210 -9.57 -6.71 -18.88
C ARG A 210 -8.74 -6.30 -20.09
N ASP A 211 -9.32 -5.54 -21.02
CA ASP A 211 -8.65 -5.15 -22.25
C ASP A 211 -7.49 -4.17 -21.96
N ILE A 212 -7.68 -3.25 -21.02
CA ILE A 212 -6.60 -2.37 -20.55
C ILE A 212 -5.49 -3.18 -19.87
N ALA A 213 -5.85 -4.12 -18.99
CA ALA A 213 -4.83 -4.94 -18.33
C ALA A 213 -4.01 -5.75 -19.34
N ARG A 214 -4.68 -6.33 -20.35
CA ARG A 214 -4.01 -7.02 -21.47
C ARG A 214 -3.11 -6.07 -22.27
N PHE A 215 -3.59 -4.87 -22.57
CA PHE A 215 -2.79 -3.86 -23.25
C PHE A 215 -1.52 -3.51 -22.47
N LEU A 216 -1.63 -3.25 -21.15
CA LEU A 216 -0.48 -2.93 -20.30
C LEU A 216 0.55 -4.06 -20.23
N VAL A 217 0.10 -5.32 -20.21
CA VAL A 217 0.98 -6.50 -20.27
C VAL A 217 1.77 -6.54 -21.59
N ILE A 218 1.09 -6.32 -22.71
CA ILE A 218 1.69 -6.36 -24.04
C ILE A 218 2.65 -5.19 -24.25
N GLU A 219 2.18 -3.96 -23.97
CA GLU A 219 2.92 -2.73 -24.23
C GLU A 219 4.19 -2.63 -23.37
N HIS A 220 4.10 -2.97 -22.09
CA HIS A 220 5.25 -2.88 -21.19
C HIS A 220 6.08 -4.17 -21.12
N GLY A 221 5.63 -5.26 -21.72
CA GLY A 221 6.31 -6.55 -21.71
C GLY A 221 6.53 -7.12 -20.29
N ASN A 222 5.66 -6.78 -19.34
CA ASN A 222 5.78 -7.20 -17.95
C ASN A 222 4.41 -7.39 -17.27
N LEU A 223 4.43 -7.95 -16.07
CA LEU A 223 3.22 -8.35 -15.33
C LEU A 223 2.83 -7.40 -14.19
N ALA A 224 3.35 -6.16 -14.15
CA ALA A 224 3.11 -5.23 -13.03
C ALA A 224 1.63 -4.86 -12.83
N VAL A 225 0.80 -4.99 -13.87
CA VAL A 225 -0.65 -4.78 -13.73
C VAL A 225 -1.30 -5.85 -12.84
N LEU A 226 -0.76 -7.07 -12.78
CA LEU A 226 -1.31 -8.16 -11.96
C LEU A 226 -1.22 -7.87 -10.45
N SER A 227 -0.32 -6.99 -10.04
CA SER A 227 -0.23 -6.47 -8.66
C SER A 227 -1.47 -5.66 -8.23
N HIS A 228 -2.37 -5.33 -9.18
CA HIS A 228 -3.60 -4.60 -8.94
C HIS A 228 -4.83 -5.50 -8.86
N VAL A 229 -4.67 -6.82 -9.00
CA VAL A 229 -5.78 -7.77 -8.82
C VAL A 229 -6.30 -7.67 -7.38
N GLY A 230 -7.62 -7.52 -7.26
CA GLY A 230 -8.34 -7.27 -6.01
C GLY A 230 -8.64 -8.55 -5.21
N MET A 231 -9.13 -8.39 -3.96
CA MET A 231 -9.53 -9.49 -3.06
C MET A 231 -10.73 -10.33 -3.55
N SER A 232 -11.21 -10.17 -4.79
CA SER A 232 -12.50 -10.74 -5.20
C SER A 232 -12.43 -12.26 -5.38
N VAL A 233 -12.61 -12.99 -4.30
CA VAL A 233 -12.71 -14.46 -4.25
C VAL A 233 -14.01 -14.96 -4.92
N LEU A 234 -14.94 -14.06 -5.29
CA LEU A 234 -16.32 -14.40 -5.66
C LEU A 234 -16.87 -13.71 -6.92
N SER A 235 -16.05 -13.00 -7.71
CA SER A 235 -16.53 -12.44 -8.98
C SER A 235 -16.48 -13.46 -10.11
N ASP A 236 -17.46 -13.42 -11.01
CA ASP A 236 -17.46 -14.12 -12.31
C ASP A 236 -16.43 -13.53 -13.31
N TRP A 237 -15.51 -12.69 -12.81
CA TRP A 237 -14.46 -12.05 -13.61
C TRP A 237 -13.26 -13.00 -13.73
N PRO A 238 -12.48 -12.87 -14.82
CA PRO A 238 -11.21 -13.56 -14.92
C PRO A 238 -10.31 -13.21 -13.77
N SER A 239 -9.70 -14.21 -13.15
CA SER A 239 -8.97 -14.02 -11.89
C SER A 239 -7.73 -13.13 -12.02
N TRP A 240 -7.19 -12.97 -13.22
CA TRP A 240 -6.06 -12.10 -13.53
C TRP A 240 -6.46 -10.66 -13.85
N ALA A 241 -7.74 -10.39 -14.11
CA ALA A 241 -8.22 -9.06 -14.50
C ALA A 241 -8.41 -8.19 -13.24
N PRO A 242 -7.75 -7.02 -13.14
CA PRO A 242 -7.95 -6.11 -12.01
C PRO A 242 -9.37 -5.55 -11.99
N ASP A 243 -10.00 -5.59 -10.82
CA ASP A 243 -11.23 -4.85 -10.57
C ASP A 243 -10.92 -3.55 -9.81
N TRP A 244 -10.60 -2.49 -10.55
CA TRP A 244 -10.27 -1.18 -9.97
C TRP A 244 -11.43 -0.50 -9.24
N ARG A 245 -12.63 -1.10 -9.19
CA ARG A 245 -13.72 -0.64 -8.32
C ARG A 245 -13.43 -0.92 -6.86
N HIS A 246 -12.68 -1.99 -6.57
CA HIS A 246 -12.39 -2.47 -5.23
C HIS A 246 -10.93 -2.21 -4.84
N ASP A 247 -10.66 -2.29 -3.53
CA ASP A 247 -9.30 -2.24 -3.02
C ASP A 247 -8.49 -3.47 -3.47
N LYS A 248 -7.17 -3.28 -3.57
CA LYS A 248 -6.23 -4.33 -4.00
C LYS A 248 -6.25 -5.51 -3.02
N ALA A 249 -5.88 -6.70 -3.51
CA ALA A 249 -5.84 -7.89 -2.67
C ALA A 249 -4.87 -7.78 -1.48
N SER A 250 -3.78 -7.06 -1.70
CA SER A 250 -2.75 -6.72 -0.71
C SER A 250 -1.88 -5.59 -1.27
N ASN A 251 -1.01 -5.02 -0.43
CA ASN A 251 0.03 -4.11 -0.92
C ASN A 251 0.93 -4.81 -1.95
N ALA A 252 1.19 -4.15 -3.07
CA ALA A 252 2.11 -4.66 -4.10
C ALA A 252 3.53 -4.78 -3.52
N LEU A 253 4.17 -5.93 -3.72
CA LEU A 253 5.55 -6.16 -3.27
C LEU A 253 6.53 -5.39 -4.16
N SER A 254 6.27 -5.37 -5.47
CA SER A 254 7.03 -4.57 -6.42
C SER A 254 6.32 -3.24 -6.66
N THR A 255 6.92 -2.15 -6.21
CA THR A 255 6.42 -0.78 -6.44
C THR A 255 7.48 0.06 -7.13
N LYS A 256 7.13 1.25 -7.62
CA LYS A 256 8.11 2.21 -8.16
C LYS A 256 9.22 2.55 -7.15
N TRP A 257 8.92 2.54 -5.85
CA TRP A 257 9.89 2.85 -4.79
C TRP A 257 10.74 1.64 -4.36
N SER A 258 10.33 0.42 -4.70
CA SER A 258 11.14 -0.81 -4.60
C SER A 258 11.57 -1.34 -5.97
N ALA A 259 11.54 -0.47 -7.00
CA ALA A 259 11.86 -0.87 -8.36
C ALA A 259 13.30 -1.35 -8.46
N GLY A 260 13.48 -2.61 -8.87
CA GLY A 260 14.79 -3.26 -8.96
C GLY A 260 15.20 -4.04 -7.71
N ALA A 261 14.39 -4.07 -6.65
CA ALA A 261 14.66 -4.92 -5.48
C ALA A 261 14.50 -6.43 -5.79
N TYR A 262 13.65 -6.76 -6.77
CA TYR A 262 13.36 -8.13 -7.17
C TYR A 262 13.43 -8.30 -8.69
N ASN A 263 13.92 -9.46 -9.11
CA ASN A 263 13.98 -9.89 -10.49
C ASN A 263 13.72 -11.40 -10.61
N THR A 264 12.57 -11.87 -10.10
CA THR A 264 12.21 -13.30 -10.08
C THR A 264 12.25 -13.96 -11.47
N GLY A 265 11.82 -13.27 -12.53
CA GLY A 265 11.89 -13.76 -13.91
C GLY A 265 13.30 -13.80 -14.52
N GLY A 266 14.32 -13.28 -13.83
CA GLY A 266 15.71 -13.29 -14.28
C GLY A 266 15.89 -12.57 -15.62
N ASP A 267 16.39 -13.28 -16.62
CA ASP A 267 16.57 -12.79 -18.00
C ASP A 267 15.47 -13.28 -18.97
N GLN A 268 14.41 -13.92 -18.46
CA GLN A 268 13.32 -14.42 -19.28
C GLN A 268 12.33 -13.31 -19.62
N SER A 269 12.20 -13.03 -20.91
CA SER A 269 11.18 -12.13 -21.44
C SER A 269 9.78 -12.71 -21.29
N LEU A 270 8.80 -11.83 -21.15
CA LEU A 270 7.38 -12.19 -21.20
C LEU A 270 7.07 -12.99 -22.48
N ALA A 271 6.39 -14.12 -22.31
CA ALA A 271 5.85 -14.92 -23.40
C ALA A 271 4.37 -15.22 -23.12
N ILE A 272 3.52 -14.72 -24.02
CA ILE A 272 2.06 -14.88 -23.95
C ILE A 272 1.64 -15.98 -24.93
N GLY A 273 0.88 -16.96 -24.45
CA GLY A 273 0.31 -18.02 -25.27
C GLY A 273 -0.92 -17.55 -26.06
N ILE A 274 -1.33 -18.36 -27.04
CA ILE A 274 -2.54 -18.10 -27.83
C ILE A 274 -3.70 -18.80 -27.15
N SER A 275 -4.71 -18.03 -26.73
CA SER A 275 -5.99 -18.57 -26.26
C SER A 275 -7.14 -18.01 -27.11
N ASN A 276 -8.13 -18.86 -27.39
CA ASN A 276 -9.36 -18.47 -28.09
C ASN A 276 -10.39 -17.84 -27.15
N ASP A 277 -10.19 -17.97 -25.84
CA ASP A 277 -11.04 -17.35 -24.84
C ASP A 277 -10.48 -15.99 -24.44
N VAL A 278 -11.26 -14.93 -24.67
CA VAL A 278 -10.91 -13.56 -24.31
C VAL A 278 -10.75 -13.37 -22.81
N ASN A 279 -11.29 -14.27 -21.99
CA ASN A 279 -11.15 -14.25 -20.54
C ASN A 279 -9.94 -15.02 -20.03
N THR A 280 -9.24 -15.75 -20.91
CA THR A 280 -8.03 -16.47 -20.52
C THR A 280 -6.77 -15.66 -20.85
N LEU A 281 -5.81 -15.62 -19.92
CA LEU A 281 -4.46 -15.09 -20.14
C LEU A 281 -3.45 -16.23 -20.00
N SER A 282 -2.90 -16.68 -21.12
CA SER A 282 -1.88 -17.74 -21.16
C SER A 282 -0.49 -17.15 -20.96
N LEU A 283 0.21 -17.53 -19.90
CA LEU A 283 1.55 -17.02 -19.58
C LEU A 283 2.54 -18.16 -19.43
N GLN A 284 3.73 -17.99 -20.01
CA GLN A 284 4.82 -18.93 -19.78
C GLN A 284 5.44 -18.73 -18.39
N GLY A 285 5.80 -19.83 -17.73
CA GLY A 285 6.51 -19.76 -16.46
C GLY A 285 7.09 -21.09 -15.99
N ILE A 286 7.45 -21.11 -14.71
CA ILE A 286 8.03 -22.25 -14.01
C ILE A 286 7.20 -22.50 -12.75
N GLU A 287 6.74 -23.73 -12.54
CA GLU A 287 6.19 -24.18 -11.25
C GLU A 287 7.35 -24.51 -10.32
N THR A 288 7.30 -24.01 -9.07
CA THR A 288 8.40 -24.11 -8.12
C THR A 288 8.07 -25.06 -6.98
N ASP A 289 7.11 -24.69 -6.12
CA ASP A 289 6.64 -25.54 -5.03
C ASP A 289 5.14 -25.29 -4.75
N THR A 290 4.58 -26.02 -3.79
CA THR A 290 3.17 -25.98 -3.38
C THR A 290 3.05 -25.59 -1.91
N ILE A 291 2.02 -24.83 -1.57
CA ILE A 291 1.68 -24.48 -0.18
C ILE A 291 1.33 -25.76 0.60
N ALA A 292 2.09 -26.03 1.66
CA ALA A 292 1.87 -27.15 2.57
C ALA A 292 0.99 -26.75 3.76
N ALA A 293 1.24 -25.58 4.35
CA ALA A 293 0.44 -25.02 5.44
C ALA A 293 0.58 -23.49 5.48
N TYR A 294 -0.40 -22.82 6.10
CA TYR A 294 -0.45 -21.35 6.17
C TYR A 294 -1.11 -20.89 7.47
N GLY A 295 -0.78 -19.66 7.89
CA GLY A 295 -1.31 -19.03 9.08
C GLY A 295 -2.50 -18.11 8.82
N ASP A 296 -2.91 -17.40 9.87
CA ASP A 296 -3.96 -16.40 9.78
C ASP A 296 -3.52 -15.14 9.05
N ARG A 297 -4.50 -14.38 8.52
CA ARG A 297 -4.25 -13.11 7.84
C ARG A 297 -3.91 -12.04 8.87
N LEU A 298 -2.85 -11.29 8.60
CA LEU A 298 -2.65 -10.01 9.29
C LEU A 298 -3.59 -8.96 8.70
N ALA A 299 -4.63 -8.57 9.42
CA ALA A 299 -5.63 -7.63 8.92
C ALA A 299 -5.11 -6.18 8.84
N SER A 300 -5.45 -5.47 7.76
CA SER A 300 -5.18 -4.04 7.60
C SER A 300 -6.10 -3.14 8.46
N TYR A 301 -5.62 -1.93 8.74
CA TYR A 301 -6.29 -0.93 9.57
C TYR A 301 -7.55 -0.34 8.92
N GLY A 302 -8.65 -0.39 9.67
CA GLY A 302 -9.74 0.60 9.71
C GLY A 302 -10.07 0.88 11.19
N PHE A 303 -10.86 1.91 11.51
CA PHE A 303 -11.18 2.42 12.87
C PHE A 303 -11.84 1.42 13.87
N GLY A 304 -11.28 0.23 14.08
CA GLY A 304 -11.82 -0.75 15.02
C GLY A 304 -10.84 -1.90 15.24
N TYR A 305 -9.98 -1.73 16.25
CA TYR A 305 -9.28 -2.79 16.98
C TYR A 305 -8.60 -3.89 16.15
N VAL A 306 -7.38 -3.61 15.69
CA VAL A 306 -6.31 -4.64 15.62
C VAL A 306 -5.29 -4.21 16.66
N THR A 307 -5.01 -5.06 17.63
CA THR A 307 -4.06 -4.74 18.71
C THR A 307 -2.64 -5.05 18.28
N TYR A 308 -1.62 -4.30 18.74
CA TYR A 308 -0.19 -4.70 18.66
C TYR A 308 0.05 -6.17 19.08
N GLN A 309 -0.84 -6.72 19.91
CA GLN A 309 -0.84 -8.12 20.30
C GLN A 309 -1.11 -9.07 19.13
N GLU A 310 -2.04 -8.74 18.22
CA GLU A 310 -2.32 -9.56 17.03
C GLU A 310 -1.15 -9.59 16.06
N GLU A 311 -0.40 -8.50 15.92
CA GLU A 311 0.86 -8.47 15.15
C GLU A 311 1.91 -9.40 15.77
N ILE A 312 2.05 -9.37 17.09
CA ILE A 312 2.94 -10.28 17.83
C ILE A 312 2.48 -11.73 17.69
N ASP A 313 1.18 -11.98 17.77
CA ASP A 313 0.60 -13.31 17.67
C ASP A 313 0.75 -13.87 16.25
N PHE A 314 0.57 -13.04 15.22
CA PHE A 314 0.90 -13.39 13.83
C PHE A 314 2.34 -13.86 13.71
N VAL A 315 3.30 -13.11 14.27
CA VAL A 315 4.72 -13.47 14.23
C VAL A 315 5.01 -14.78 15.00
N LYS A 316 4.40 -14.98 16.17
CA LYS A 316 4.53 -16.22 16.94
C LYS A 316 3.95 -17.42 16.21
N MET A 317 2.79 -17.26 15.60
CA MET A 317 2.12 -18.30 14.82
C MET A 317 2.91 -18.64 13.56
N ALA A 318 3.43 -17.65 12.84
CA ALA A 318 4.32 -17.84 11.70
C ALA A 318 5.57 -18.65 12.08
N TRP A 319 6.20 -18.33 13.21
CA TRP A 319 7.35 -19.08 13.71
C TRP A 319 6.99 -20.51 14.10
N ALA A 320 5.89 -20.70 14.84
CA ALA A 320 5.42 -22.02 15.24
C ALA A 320 5.09 -22.89 14.01
N LEU A 321 4.46 -22.32 12.99
CA LEU A 321 4.16 -22.99 11.74
C LEU A 321 5.44 -23.45 11.03
N PHE A 322 6.43 -22.57 10.96
CA PHE A 322 7.72 -22.88 10.33
C PHE A 322 8.54 -23.94 11.09
N MET A 323 8.46 -23.96 12.42
CA MET A 323 9.11 -24.98 13.26
C MET A 323 8.44 -26.35 13.15
N GLN A 324 7.19 -26.42 12.70
CA GLN A 324 6.46 -27.67 12.46
C GLN A 324 6.65 -28.23 11.04
N ARG A 325 7.51 -27.61 10.22
CA ARG A 325 7.72 -28.03 8.85
C ARG A 325 8.32 -29.44 8.76
N PRO A 326 8.04 -30.20 7.69
CA PRO A 326 8.78 -31.42 7.39
C PRO A 326 10.25 -31.07 7.18
N LEU A 327 11.15 -31.58 8.01
CA LEU A 327 12.60 -31.42 7.83
C LEU A 327 13.10 -32.57 6.94
N ASP A 328 13.57 -32.26 5.74
CA ASP A 328 14.48 -33.18 5.04
C ASP A 328 15.84 -33.12 5.75
N THR A 329 16.28 -34.25 6.27
CA THR A 329 17.48 -34.43 7.12
C THR A 329 18.82 -34.08 6.46
N SER A 330 18.85 -33.39 5.31
CA SER A 330 20.06 -33.09 4.53
C SER A 330 20.52 -31.64 4.55
N ALA A 331 19.68 -30.68 4.99
CA ALA A 331 20.07 -29.27 5.06
C ALA A 331 20.62 -28.91 6.45
N SER A 332 21.93 -28.68 6.53
CA SER A 332 22.58 -28.13 7.72
C SER A 332 22.32 -26.62 7.81
N ASP A 333 21.07 -26.22 7.98
CA ASP A 333 20.75 -24.82 8.23
C ASP A 333 21.31 -24.44 9.60
N THR A 334 22.20 -23.45 9.64
CA THR A 334 22.64 -22.86 10.91
C THR A 334 21.46 -22.10 11.52
N ASP A 335 21.30 -22.18 12.84
CA ASP A 335 20.26 -21.44 13.58
C ASP A 335 20.20 -19.95 13.22
N ASP A 336 21.36 -19.33 12.97
CA ASP A 336 21.48 -17.92 12.55
C ASP A 336 20.95 -17.67 11.12
N GLY A 337 21.14 -18.63 10.21
CA GLY A 337 20.61 -18.56 8.84
C GLY A 337 19.07 -18.61 8.83
N VAL A 338 18.50 -19.49 9.65
CA VAL A 338 17.04 -19.63 9.80
C VAL A 338 16.41 -18.33 10.32
N ALA A 339 16.99 -17.75 11.37
CA ALA A 339 16.51 -16.49 11.95
C ALA A 339 16.55 -15.35 10.94
N ASN A 340 17.63 -15.26 10.16
CA ASN A 340 17.76 -14.26 9.11
C ASN A 340 16.69 -14.43 8.03
N THR A 341 16.51 -15.65 7.51
CA THR A 341 15.49 -15.93 6.49
C THR A 341 14.09 -15.61 6.99
N PHE A 342 13.78 -15.87 8.27
CA PHE A 342 12.50 -15.50 8.87
C PHE A 342 12.29 -13.99 8.95
N ILE A 343 13.29 -13.22 9.39
CA ILE A 343 13.25 -11.75 9.42
C ILE A 343 13.05 -11.20 8.00
N HIS A 344 13.81 -11.70 7.02
CA HIS A 344 13.65 -11.30 5.63
C HIS A 344 12.26 -11.65 5.09
N THR A 345 11.69 -12.80 5.47
CA THR A 345 10.33 -13.17 5.06
C THR A 345 9.27 -12.20 5.57
N LEU A 346 9.37 -11.83 6.85
CA LEU A 346 8.42 -10.90 7.47
C LEU A 346 8.51 -9.48 6.91
N THR A 347 9.63 -9.09 6.28
CA THR A 347 9.80 -7.75 5.69
C THR A 347 9.91 -7.75 4.17
N ALA A 348 9.63 -8.89 3.53
CA ALA A 348 9.89 -9.14 2.11
C ALA A 348 11.33 -8.77 1.68
N GLY A 349 12.30 -8.91 2.59
CA GLY A 349 13.71 -8.58 2.36
C GLY A 349 14.03 -7.10 2.25
N LEU A 350 13.08 -6.22 2.58
CA LEU A 350 13.25 -4.76 2.54
C LEU A 350 13.37 -4.17 3.95
N SER A 351 14.06 -3.05 4.04
CA SER A 351 14.08 -2.16 5.21
C SER A 351 12.94 -1.15 5.16
N ASN A 352 12.75 -0.34 6.21
CA ASN A 352 11.72 0.70 6.22
C ASN A 352 11.85 1.71 5.07
N THR A 353 13.05 1.89 4.52
CA THR A 353 13.30 2.81 3.40
C THR A 353 13.02 2.24 2.00
N ASN A 354 12.43 1.04 1.91
CA ASN A 354 12.21 0.28 0.66
C ASN A 354 13.49 -0.18 -0.07
N LYS A 355 14.64 -0.09 0.59
CA LYS A 355 15.90 -0.69 0.12
C LYS A 355 16.08 -2.09 0.67
N LEU A 356 16.88 -2.91 0.00
CA LEU A 356 17.23 -4.25 0.47
C LEU A 356 17.79 -4.19 1.89
N ALA A 357 17.26 -5.02 2.78
CA ALA A 357 17.70 -5.10 4.18
C ALA A 357 19.19 -5.48 4.29
N SER A 358 19.72 -6.23 3.33
CA SER A 358 21.13 -6.61 3.24
C SER A 358 22.07 -5.44 2.97
N GLU A 359 21.59 -4.32 2.42
CA GLU A 359 22.39 -3.12 2.18
C GLU A 359 22.61 -2.29 3.46
N ASP A 360 21.85 -2.57 4.53
CA ASP A 360 21.97 -1.88 5.81
C ASP A 360 22.47 -2.84 6.92
N PRO A 361 23.77 -2.78 7.26
CA PRO A 361 24.35 -3.62 8.30
C PRO A 361 23.73 -3.45 9.69
N THR A 362 23.03 -2.34 9.94
CA THR A 362 22.39 -2.05 11.24
C THR A 362 20.99 -2.62 11.37
N TYR A 363 20.32 -2.88 10.24
CA TYR A 363 18.92 -3.29 10.21
C TYR A 363 18.67 -4.63 10.89
N GLN A 364 19.61 -5.57 10.79
CA GLN A 364 19.51 -6.86 11.47
C GLN A 364 19.46 -6.69 13.00
N ALA A 365 20.20 -5.72 13.55
CA ALA A 365 20.17 -5.44 14.98
C ALA A 365 18.83 -4.82 15.40
N ASP A 366 18.23 -3.98 14.56
CA ASP A 366 16.91 -3.38 14.79
C ASP A 366 15.82 -4.46 14.86
N ALA A 367 15.84 -5.43 13.93
CA ALA A 367 14.93 -6.56 13.92
C ALA A 367 15.11 -7.45 15.15
N LEU A 368 16.33 -7.89 15.44
CA LEU A 368 16.63 -8.74 16.61
C LEU A 368 16.23 -8.04 17.92
N TYR A 369 16.37 -6.72 18.01
CA TYR A 369 15.94 -5.97 19.18
C TYR A 369 14.41 -5.99 19.36
N TRP A 370 13.64 -5.87 18.27
CA TRP A 370 12.19 -6.03 18.30
C TRP A 370 11.78 -7.42 18.81
N PHE A 371 12.43 -8.48 18.33
CA PHE A 371 12.17 -9.85 18.82
C PHE A 371 12.58 -10.02 20.28
N ALA A 372 13.67 -9.41 20.74
CA ALA A 372 14.08 -9.46 22.14
C ALA A 372 13.05 -8.86 23.08
N GLN A 373 12.30 -7.84 22.62
CA GLN A 373 11.27 -7.17 23.39
C GLN A 373 9.95 -7.94 23.43
N HIS A 374 9.56 -8.59 22.33
CA HIS A 374 8.21 -9.15 22.17
C HIS A 374 8.15 -10.69 22.11
N ALA A 375 9.26 -11.34 21.74
CA ALA A 375 9.36 -12.80 21.56
C ALA A 375 10.78 -13.35 21.87
N PRO A 376 11.30 -13.19 23.10
CA PRO A 376 12.70 -13.44 23.44
C PRO A 376 13.17 -14.90 23.37
N HIS A 377 12.25 -15.85 23.17
CA HIS A 377 12.52 -17.29 23.10
C HIS A 377 12.43 -17.87 21.68
N MET A 378 12.04 -17.07 20.68
CA MET A 378 11.84 -17.55 19.32
C MET A 378 13.14 -17.66 18.52
N LEU A 379 13.91 -16.57 18.45
CA LEU A 379 15.15 -16.52 17.67
C LEU A 379 16.37 -16.96 18.52
N PRO A 380 17.45 -17.47 17.90
CA PRO A 380 18.65 -17.92 18.59
C PRO A 380 19.11 -16.87 19.60
N GLY A 381 19.38 -17.33 20.82
CA GLY A 381 19.52 -16.48 21.98
C GLY A 381 20.55 -15.38 21.77
N ILE A 382 20.08 -14.15 21.53
CA ILE A 382 20.90 -12.94 21.51
C ILE A 382 21.80 -13.00 22.75
N SER A 383 23.11 -13.10 22.51
CA SER A 383 24.09 -13.27 23.58
C SER A 383 23.89 -12.18 24.63
N PHE A 384 24.06 -12.53 25.92
CA PHE A 384 24.08 -11.55 27.01
C PHE A 384 25.02 -10.37 26.70
N SER A 385 26.14 -10.64 26.03
CA SER A 385 27.11 -9.63 25.58
C SER A 385 26.56 -8.68 24.50
N GLN A 386 25.68 -9.16 23.60
CA GLN A 386 25.00 -8.34 22.60
C GLN A 386 23.93 -7.45 23.24
N ARG A 387 23.14 -7.99 24.19
CA ARG A 387 22.17 -7.21 24.98
C ARG A 387 22.86 -6.08 25.77
N LEU A 388 24.03 -6.38 26.36
CA LEU A 388 24.83 -5.39 27.07
C LEU A 388 25.43 -4.34 26.13
N LYS A 389 25.90 -4.71 24.94
CA LYS A 389 26.40 -3.77 23.91
C LYS A 389 25.33 -2.77 23.46
N TRP A 390 24.09 -3.21 23.25
CA TRP A 390 22.97 -2.31 22.90
C TRP A 390 22.58 -1.35 24.03
N SER A 391 22.92 -1.68 25.27
CA SER A 391 22.69 -0.82 26.43
C SER A 391 23.73 0.32 26.56
N ILE A 392 24.87 0.20 25.87
CA ILE A 392 26.05 1.09 26.03
C ILE A 392 26.39 1.87 24.73
N LYS A 393 26.08 1.35 23.53
CA LYS A 393 26.19 2.04 22.23
C LYS A 393 24.81 2.48 21.70
N GLN A 394 24.76 3.23 20.58
CA GLN A 394 23.51 3.64 19.91
C GLN A 394 22.47 2.50 19.95
N ARG A 395 21.30 2.78 20.53
CA ARG A 395 20.23 1.79 20.68
C ARG A 395 19.67 1.46 19.29
N PRO A 396 19.48 0.16 18.97
CA PRO A 396 18.72 -0.24 17.79
C PRO A 396 17.33 0.40 17.79
N ASP A 397 16.79 0.67 16.61
CA ASP A 397 15.47 1.27 16.39
C ASP A 397 14.48 0.18 15.92
N PRO A 398 13.76 -0.48 16.85
CA PRO A 398 12.82 -1.55 16.49
C PRO A 398 11.66 -1.05 15.62
N GLY A 399 11.40 0.27 15.58
CA GLY A 399 10.40 0.87 14.71
C GLY A 399 10.72 0.69 13.23
N ARG A 400 12.00 0.61 12.86
CA ARG A 400 12.43 0.37 11.47
C ARG A 400 12.04 -1.02 10.97
N PHE A 401 12.20 -2.03 11.82
CA PHE A 401 11.74 -3.38 11.50
C PHE A 401 10.21 -3.42 11.45
N HIS A 402 9.55 -2.87 12.47
CA HIS A 402 8.08 -2.86 12.58
C HIS A 402 7.40 -2.20 11.37
N GLU A 403 7.90 -1.04 10.92
CA GLU A 403 7.39 -0.33 9.74
C GLU A 403 7.50 -1.18 8.46
N ALA A 404 8.63 -1.89 8.27
CA ALA A 404 8.83 -2.76 7.12
C ALA A 404 8.00 -4.04 7.20
N PHE A 405 7.87 -4.61 8.40
CA PHE A 405 7.05 -5.80 8.69
C PHE A 405 5.57 -5.54 8.38
N VAL A 406 4.98 -4.49 8.95
CA VAL A 406 3.57 -4.14 8.72
C VAL A 406 3.32 -3.89 7.24
N ARG A 407 4.20 -3.13 6.57
CA ARG A 407 4.08 -2.88 5.14
C ARG A 407 4.06 -4.17 4.30
N ALA A 408 4.92 -5.12 4.65
CA ALA A 408 5.06 -6.37 3.91
C ALA A 408 3.94 -7.36 4.21
N CYS A 409 3.55 -7.53 5.49
CA CYS A 409 2.67 -8.62 5.92
C CYS A 409 1.18 -8.26 5.98
N VAL A 410 0.79 -6.98 5.99
CA VAL A 410 -0.63 -6.59 6.04
C VAL A 410 -1.37 -7.10 4.80
N ASP A 411 -2.58 -7.61 5.04
CA ASP A 411 -3.47 -8.32 4.09
C ASP A 411 -2.86 -9.58 3.47
N ARG A 412 -1.81 -10.11 4.11
CA ARG A 412 -1.14 -11.35 3.71
C ARG A 412 -1.20 -12.38 4.84
N ARG A 413 -0.90 -13.62 4.47
CA ARG A 413 -0.68 -14.74 5.40
C ARG A 413 0.75 -15.23 5.26
N PHE A 414 1.32 -15.69 6.37
CA PHE A 414 2.57 -16.45 6.35
C PHE A 414 2.28 -17.90 5.94
N PHE A 415 3.18 -18.52 5.17
CA PHE A 415 3.04 -19.90 4.73
C PHE A 415 4.36 -20.67 4.76
N VAL A 416 4.22 -21.98 4.72
CA VAL A 416 5.31 -22.94 4.46
C VAL A 416 4.95 -23.82 3.29
N THR A 417 5.96 -24.19 2.51
CA THR A 417 5.82 -24.99 1.30
C THR A 417 6.18 -26.46 1.58
N ARG A 418 6.06 -27.34 0.58
CA ARG A 418 6.32 -28.78 0.77
C ARG A 418 7.80 -29.07 0.91
N ASP A 419 8.66 -28.30 0.25
CA ASP A 419 10.12 -28.38 0.37
C ASP A 419 10.67 -27.76 1.66
N GLY A 420 9.79 -27.15 2.49
CA GLY A 420 10.15 -26.53 3.76
C GLY A 420 10.57 -25.07 3.64
N SER A 421 10.45 -24.44 2.48
CA SER A 421 10.59 -22.99 2.31
C SER A 421 9.48 -22.25 3.04
N MET A 422 9.71 -20.95 3.29
CA MET A 422 8.75 -20.07 3.96
C MET A 422 8.46 -18.85 3.10
N GLY A 423 7.28 -18.24 3.30
CA GLY A 423 6.91 -17.06 2.53
C GLY A 423 5.72 -16.31 3.10
N ILE A 424 5.36 -15.21 2.42
CA ILE A 424 4.12 -14.46 2.63
C ILE A 424 3.34 -14.33 1.33
N GLY A 425 2.02 -14.41 1.38
CA GLY A 425 1.18 -14.41 0.18
C GLY A 425 -0.24 -13.90 0.43
N PRO A 426 -1.11 -13.86 -0.59
CA PRO A 426 -2.45 -13.29 -0.53
C PRO A 426 -3.37 -14.03 0.46
N ASP A 427 -4.33 -13.31 1.05
CA ASP A 427 -5.34 -13.86 1.98
C ASP A 427 -6.10 -15.06 1.41
N ALA A 428 -6.37 -15.07 0.10
CA ALA A 428 -7.14 -16.12 -0.57
C ALA A 428 -6.42 -17.48 -0.71
N MET A 429 -5.14 -17.57 -0.30
CA MET A 429 -4.35 -18.80 -0.38
C MET A 429 -4.94 -19.94 0.46
N LYS A 430 -4.65 -21.17 0.04
CA LYS A 430 -4.97 -22.42 0.73
C LYS A 430 -3.87 -23.45 0.50
N GLN A 431 -3.90 -24.51 1.31
CA GLN A 431 -3.07 -25.68 1.08
C GLN A 431 -3.32 -26.27 -0.31
N GLY A 432 -2.25 -26.63 -1.02
CA GLY A 432 -2.33 -27.15 -2.39
C GLY A 432 -2.24 -26.10 -3.49
N ASP A 433 -2.27 -24.80 -3.15
CA ASP A 433 -1.98 -23.75 -4.13
C ASP A 433 -0.50 -23.80 -4.55
N VAL A 434 -0.23 -23.46 -5.80
CA VAL A 434 1.09 -23.62 -6.44
C VAL A 434 1.78 -22.28 -6.59
N ILE A 435 3.07 -22.25 -6.25
CA ILE A 435 3.96 -21.10 -6.43
C ILE A 435 4.58 -21.19 -7.82
N VAL A 436 4.42 -20.12 -8.59
CA VAL A 436 4.92 -20.03 -9.96
C VAL A 436 5.77 -18.79 -10.17
N VAL A 437 6.77 -18.92 -11.03
CA VAL A 437 7.52 -17.81 -11.60
C VAL A 437 7.01 -17.61 -13.02
N LEU A 438 6.17 -16.59 -13.21
CA LEU A 438 5.69 -16.19 -14.54
C LEU A 438 6.70 -15.24 -15.19
N PHE A 439 7.08 -15.50 -16.43
CA PHE A 439 8.08 -14.69 -17.14
C PHE A 439 7.55 -13.27 -17.41
N GLY A 440 8.43 -12.27 -17.32
CA GLY A 440 8.03 -10.85 -17.26
C GLY A 440 7.51 -10.40 -15.88
N GLY A 441 7.40 -11.30 -14.90
CA GLY A 441 7.10 -10.99 -13.51
C GLY A 441 8.34 -10.60 -12.71
N ARG A 442 8.17 -9.64 -11.79
CA ARG A 442 9.25 -9.23 -10.86
C ARG A 442 9.25 -10.00 -9.54
N VAL A 443 8.15 -10.67 -9.23
CA VAL A 443 7.94 -11.45 -8.02
C VAL A 443 7.28 -12.79 -8.39
N PRO A 444 7.35 -13.82 -7.53
CA PRO A 444 6.56 -15.03 -7.71
C PRO A 444 5.07 -14.80 -7.44
N TYR A 445 4.23 -15.70 -7.95
CA TYR A 445 2.78 -15.64 -7.83
C TYR A 445 2.20 -16.95 -7.30
N LEU A 446 1.04 -16.89 -6.66
CA LEU A 446 0.24 -18.06 -6.30
C LEU A 446 -0.88 -18.28 -7.31
N LEU A 447 -1.00 -19.54 -7.74
CA LEU A 447 -2.08 -20.04 -8.58
C LEU A 447 -2.84 -21.16 -7.86
N ARG A 448 -4.14 -21.27 -8.15
CA ARG A 448 -4.95 -22.43 -7.77
C ARG A 448 -5.37 -23.19 -9.02
N ALA A 449 -5.00 -24.46 -9.10
CA ALA A 449 -5.44 -25.34 -10.17
C ALA A 449 -6.98 -25.48 -10.16
N LEU A 450 -7.57 -25.39 -11.35
CA LEU A 450 -8.98 -25.66 -11.60
C LEU A 450 -9.10 -26.82 -12.61
N ASP A 451 -10.32 -27.29 -12.87
CA ASP A 451 -10.56 -28.31 -13.90
C ASP A 451 -10.10 -27.83 -15.28
N THR A 452 -10.21 -26.52 -15.53
CA THR A 452 -9.78 -25.86 -16.76
C THR A 452 -8.90 -24.66 -16.41
N GLY A 453 -7.57 -24.85 -16.41
CA GLY A 453 -6.60 -23.77 -16.17
C GLY A 453 -6.35 -23.46 -14.70
N TYR A 454 -6.04 -22.21 -14.40
CA TYR A 454 -5.61 -21.74 -13.09
C TYR A 454 -6.32 -20.45 -12.70
N ARG A 455 -6.74 -20.38 -11.44
CA ARG A 455 -7.13 -19.11 -10.81
C ARG A 455 -5.89 -18.41 -10.29
N PHE A 456 -5.66 -17.18 -10.73
CA PHE A 456 -4.65 -16.28 -10.18
C PHE A 456 -5.07 -15.78 -8.79
N LEU A 457 -4.19 -15.90 -7.79
CA LEU A 457 -4.48 -15.49 -6.42
C LEU A 457 -3.74 -14.21 -6.01
N GLY A 458 -2.57 -13.94 -6.60
CA GLY A 458 -1.78 -12.75 -6.31
C GLY A 458 -0.28 -13.03 -6.15
N GLU A 459 0.47 -11.97 -5.87
CA GLU A 459 1.92 -12.01 -5.62
C GLU A 459 2.25 -12.73 -4.31
N CYS A 460 3.38 -13.41 -4.25
CA CYS A 460 3.95 -13.89 -2.99
C CYS A 460 5.44 -13.54 -2.89
N TYR A 461 5.96 -13.59 -1.67
CA TYR A 461 7.38 -13.46 -1.39
C TYR A 461 7.90 -14.77 -0.81
N VAL A 462 8.97 -15.29 -1.40
CA VAL A 462 9.68 -16.48 -0.93
C VAL A 462 11.18 -16.19 -1.04
N PRO A 463 11.94 -16.15 0.08
CA PRO A 463 13.38 -16.04 0.02
C PRO A 463 13.98 -17.11 -0.90
N GLY A 464 14.92 -16.71 -1.76
CA GLY A 464 15.53 -17.63 -2.73
C GLY A 464 14.72 -17.84 -4.02
N LEU A 465 13.61 -17.12 -4.23
CA LEU A 465 12.91 -17.05 -5.52
C LEU A 465 12.82 -15.61 -6.07
N MET A 466 13.52 -14.65 -5.46
CA MET A 466 13.32 -13.22 -5.72
C MET A 466 14.31 -12.63 -6.74
N ASP A 467 15.35 -13.37 -7.14
CA ASP A 467 16.48 -12.90 -7.97
C ASP A 467 16.89 -13.93 -9.05
N GLY A 468 15.89 -14.58 -9.66
CA GLY A 468 16.07 -15.46 -10.81
C GLY A 468 16.65 -16.84 -10.50
N GLU A 469 16.68 -17.25 -9.23
CA GLU A 469 17.18 -18.56 -8.79
C GLU A 469 16.43 -19.70 -9.49
N ALA A 470 15.10 -19.68 -9.50
CA ALA A 470 14.28 -20.70 -10.17
C ALA A 470 14.55 -20.79 -11.67
N VAL A 471 14.82 -19.65 -12.33
CA VAL A 471 15.16 -19.62 -13.76
C VAL A 471 16.52 -20.27 -14.02
N ARG A 472 17.51 -20.06 -13.14
CA ARG A 472 18.81 -20.73 -13.25
C ARG A 472 18.65 -22.25 -13.17
N THR A 473 17.94 -22.74 -12.14
CA THR A 473 17.68 -24.18 -11.98
C THR A 473 16.90 -24.76 -13.17
N TRP A 474 15.85 -24.08 -13.64
CA TRP A 474 15.05 -24.50 -14.79
C TRP A 474 15.87 -24.60 -16.09
N LYS A 475 16.85 -23.69 -16.29
CA LYS A 475 17.76 -23.77 -17.43
C LYS A 475 18.66 -25.00 -17.37
N ASP A 476 19.20 -25.31 -16.19
CA ASP A 476 20.06 -26.46 -15.95
C ASP A 476 19.32 -27.79 -16.16
N GLU A 477 18.01 -27.82 -15.87
CA GLU A 477 17.14 -29.00 -16.03
C GLU A 477 16.54 -29.18 -17.45
N GLY A 478 16.95 -28.34 -18.41
CA GLY A 478 16.58 -28.50 -19.83
C GLY A 478 15.42 -27.64 -20.32
N SER A 479 15.02 -26.60 -19.58
CA SER A 479 14.17 -25.50 -20.06
C SER A 479 12.81 -25.90 -20.64
N LYS A 480 12.06 -26.78 -19.97
CA LYS A 480 10.70 -27.18 -20.42
C LYS A 480 9.75 -25.98 -20.45
N ARG A 481 9.07 -25.77 -21.58
CA ARG A 481 8.08 -24.70 -21.70
C ARG A 481 6.76 -25.14 -21.10
N VAL A 482 6.30 -24.41 -20.08
CA VAL A 482 4.99 -24.60 -19.45
C VAL A 482 4.21 -23.30 -19.56
N PHE A 483 2.96 -23.39 -20.02
CA PHE A 483 2.02 -22.28 -20.07
C PHE A 483 0.96 -22.47 -18.99
N PHE A 484 0.67 -21.39 -18.28
CA PHE A 484 -0.37 -21.30 -17.27
C PHE A 484 -1.54 -20.51 -17.86
N GLU A 485 -2.65 -21.20 -18.10
CA GLU A 485 -3.90 -20.59 -18.57
C GLU A 485 -4.61 -19.94 -17.37
N LEU A 486 -4.44 -18.63 -17.19
CA LEU A 486 -5.11 -17.89 -16.12
C LEU A 486 -6.55 -17.59 -16.55
N VAL A 487 -7.53 -18.14 -15.83
CA VAL A 487 -8.96 -18.05 -16.18
C VAL A 487 -9.76 -17.14 -15.28
#